data_AF-A0A965RS78-F1
#
_entry.id   AF-A0A965RS78-F1
#
_cell.length_a   1.000
_cell.length_b   1.000
_cell.length_c   1.000
_cell.angle_alpha   90.00
_cell.angle_beta   90.00
_cell.angle_gamma   90.00
#
_symmetry.space_group_name_H-M   'P 1'
#
loop_
_entity.id
_entity.type
_entity.pdbx_description
1 polymer ?
#
loop_
_entity_poly.entity_id
_entity_poly.type
_entity_poly.pdbx_seq_one_letter_code
_entity_poly.pdbx_strand_id
1 'polypeptide(L)'
;KNKQAVWNSTSKRLLANLFIPLVTGGAFCLILYYHKMIGLIAPVTLIFYGLALINAGKYTLNDIRYLGVCEIVLGLISSIYIGYGLLFWALGFGVLHIIYGTLMYFNYEK
;
A
#
# COMPACT_ATOMS: atom_id res chain seq x y z
N LYS A 1 -20.31 -24.46 -14.53
CA LYS A 1 -19.56 -23.17 -14.64
C LYS A 1 -20.04 -22.28 -13.48
N ASN A 2 -19.39 -22.36 -12.32
CA ASN A 2 -19.89 -21.77 -11.07
C ASN A 2 -19.83 -20.24 -11.11
N LYS A 3 -21.00 -19.59 -11.04
CA LYS A 3 -21.15 -18.16 -10.74
C LYS A 3 -20.83 -17.93 -9.27
N GLN A 4 -19.56 -17.96 -8.88
CA GLN A 4 -19.17 -17.39 -7.60
C GLN A 4 -19.31 -15.87 -7.73
N ALA A 5 -20.28 -15.30 -7.02
CA ALA A 5 -20.47 -13.86 -7.01
C ALA A 5 -19.20 -13.21 -6.46
N VAL A 6 -18.48 -12.48 -7.31
CA VAL A 6 -17.30 -11.66 -6.98
C VAL A 6 -17.59 -10.72 -5.79
N TRP A 7 -18.88 -10.44 -5.55
CA TRP A 7 -19.43 -9.61 -4.49
C TRP A 7 -19.84 -10.39 -3.23
N ASN A 8 -18.97 -11.27 -2.74
CA ASN A 8 -19.24 -12.00 -1.50
C ASN A 8 -18.90 -11.13 -0.26
N SER A 9 -19.39 -11.49 0.92
CA SER A 9 -19.16 -10.75 2.18
C SER A 9 -17.67 -10.53 2.50
N THR A 10 -16.82 -11.45 2.06
CA THR A 10 -15.35 -11.36 2.16
C THR A 10 -14.79 -10.22 1.30
N SER A 11 -15.23 -10.06 0.06
CA SER A 11 -14.79 -9.00 -0.85
C SER A 11 -15.17 -7.61 -0.32
N LYS A 12 -16.37 -7.47 0.27
CA LYS A 12 -16.81 -6.22 0.91
C LYS A 12 -15.95 -5.84 2.11
N ARG A 13 -15.61 -6.82 2.96
CA ARG A 13 -14.72 -6.60 4.12
C ARG A 13 -13.30 -6.25 3.69
N LEU A 14 -12.77 -6.90 2.66
CA LEU A 14 -11.46 -6.57 2.10
C LEU A 14 -11.45 -5.12 1.58
N LEU A 15 -12.45 -4.72 0.80
CA LEU A 15 -12.56 -3.35 0.30
C LEU A 15 -12.66 -2.34 1.43
N ALA A 16 -13.53 -2.57 2.42
CA ALA A 16 -13.63 -1.67 3.57
C ALA A 16 -12.29 -1.51 4.31
N ASN A 17 -11.58 -2.62 4.55
CA ASN A 17 -10.29 -2.62 5.23
C ASN A 17 -9.16 -1.96 4.43
N LEU A 18 -9.28 -1.92 3.10
CA LEU A 18 -8.36 -1.20 2.22
C LEU A 18 -8.70 0.29 2.14
N PHE A 19 -9.98 0.63 2.04
CA PHE A 19 -10.45 2.00 1.91
C PHE A 19 -10.23 2.83 3.17
N ILE A 20 -10.37 2.23 4.36
CA ILE A 20 -10.20 2.96 5.63
C ILE A 20 -8.80 3.61 5.71
N PRO A 21 -7.67 2.88 5.62
CA PRO A 21 -6.36 3.51 5.65
C PRO A 21 -6.11 4.45 4.47
N LEU A 22 -6.60 4.11 3.27
CA LEU A 22 -6.35 4.93 2.08
C LEU A 22 -7.04 6.30 2.16
N VAL A 23 -8.30 6.34 2.59
CA VAL A 23 -9.05 7.59 2.78
C VAL A 23 -8.46 8.41 3.91
N THR A 24 -8.10 7.77 5.04
CA THR A 24 -7.43 8.45 6.14
C THR A 24 -6.08 9.04 5.71
N GLY A 25 -5.27 8.29 4.96
CA GLY A 25 -3.99 8.75 4.43
C GLY A 25 -4.14 9.90 3.44
N GLY A 26 -5.14 9.84 2.54
CA GLY A 26 -5.45 10.92 1.60
C GLY A 26 -5.89 12.20 2.30
N ALA A 27 -6.77 12.09 3.30
CA ALA A 27 -7.16 13.23 4.13
C ALA A 27 -5.95 13.79 4.90
N PHE A 28 -5.08 12.92 5.42
CA PHE A 28 -3.87 13.34 6.12
C PHE A 28 -2.88 14.06 5.20
N CYS A 29 -2.76 13.65 3.93
CA CYS A 29 -1.99 14.37 2.92
C CYS A 29 -2.51 15.79 2.69
N LEU A 30 -3.83 15.99 2.67
CA LEU A 30 -4.44 17.33 2.57
C LEU A 30 -4.11 18.19 3.79
N ILE A 31 -4.11 17.59 5.00
CA ILE A 31 -3.71 18.26 6.23
C ILE A 31 -2.23 18.69 6.17
N LEU A 32 -1.34 17.81 5.68
CA LEU A 32 0.09 18.14 5.51
C LEU A 32 0.31 19.24 4.49
N TYR A 33 -0.46 19.23 3.40
CA TYR A 33 -0.44 20.31 2.41
C TYR A 33 -0.87 21.64 3.04
N TYR A 34 -1.93 21.64 3.84
CA TYR A 34 -2.38 22.83 4.58
C TYR A 34 -1.28 23.37 5.51
N HIS A 35 -0.53 22.50 6.18
CA HIS A 35 0.60 22.87 7.05
C HIS A 35 1.93 23.11 6.31
N LYS A 36 1.92 23.15 4.96
CA LYS A 36 3.12 23.34 4.11
C LYS A 36 4.21 22.27 4.28
N MET A 37 3.88 21.10 4.85
CA MET A 37 4.80 19.97 5.04
C MET A 37 4.81 19.03 3.82
N ILE A 38 5.01 19.60 2.62
CA ILE A 38 4.85 18.90 1.33
C ILE A 38 5.83 17.72 1.21
N GLY A 39 7.03 17.85 1.78
CA GLY A 39 8.04 16.79 1.75
C GLY A 39 7.62 15.48 2.43
N LEU A 40 6.59 15.51 3.29
CA LEU A 40 6.07 14.33 3.98
C LEU A 40 4.92 13.64 3.24
N ILE A 41 4.39 14.24 2.17
CA ILE A 41 3.26 13.65 1.43
C ILE A 41 3.66 12.30 0.82
N ALA A 42 4.81 12.25 0.14
CA ALA A 42 5.31 11.02 -0.47
C ALA A 42 5.49 9.87 0.55
N PRO A 43 6.24 10.03 1.67
CA PRO A 43 6.36 8.96 2.66
C PRO A 43 5.04 8.57 3.31
N VAL A 44 4.14 9.53 3.54
CA VAL A 44 2.81 9.24 4.11
C VAL A 44 1.98 8.37 3.18
N THR A 45 2.00 8.63 1.87
CA THR A 45 1.29 7.77 0.91
C THR A 45 1.81 6.33 0.95
N LEU A 46 3.12 6.11 1.05
CA LEU A 46 3.72 4.77 1.20
C LEU A 46 3.26 4.08 2.49
N ILE A 47 3.30 4.79 3.63
CA ILE A 47 2.90 4.22 4.93
C ILE A 47 1.43 3.82 4.92
N PHE A 48 0.53 4.72 4.53
CA PHE A 48 -0.90 4.43 4.54
C PHE A 48 -1.31 3.38 3.51
N TYR A 49 -0.63 3.36 2.35
CA TYR A 49 -0.82 2.30 1.37
C TYR A 49 -0.35 0.94 1.91
N GLY A 50 0.82 0.86 2.53
CA GLY A 50 1.31 -0.37 3.16
C GLY A 50 0.38 -0.87 4.27
N LEU A 51 -0.18 0.04 5.08
CA LEU A 51 -1.22 -0.30 6.06
C LEU A 51 -2.49 -0.83 5.39
N ALA A 52 -2.92 -0.23 4.26
CA ALA A 52 -4.05 -0.72 3.49
C ALA A 52 -3.80 -2.15 2.97
N LEU A 53 -2.60 -2.42 2.45
CA LEU A 53 -2.20 -3.75 1.98
C LEU A 53 -2.17 -4.79 3.11
N ILE A 54 -1.65 -4.46 4.30
CA ILE A 54 -1.64 -5.39 5.43
C ILE A 54 -3.07 -5.71 5.90
N ASN A 55 -3.95 -4.71 5.93
CA ASN A 55 -5.35 -4.85 6.33
C ASN A 55 -6.18 -5.64 5.30
N ALA A 56 -5.93 -5.42 4.01
CA ALA A 56 -6.52 -6.22 2.93
C ALA A 56 -5.95 -7.65 2.90
N GLY A 57 -4.64 -7.77 3.15
CA GLY A 57 -3.82 -8.99 3.22
C GLY A 57 -4.33 -10.07 4.17
N LYS A 58 -5.18 -9.70 5.14
CA LYS A 58 -5.85 -10.65 6.04
C LYS A 58 -6.84 -11.56 5.32
N TYR A 59 -7.31 -11.15 4.13
CA TYR A 59 -8.32 -11.86 3.33
C TYR A 59 -7.81 -12.28 1.94
N THR A 60 -6.53 -12.07 1.65
CA THR A 60 -5.86 -12.41 0.39
C THR A 60 -4.55 -13.16 0.68
N LEU A 61 -3.72 -13.39 -0.35
CA LEU A 61 -2.44 -14.08 -0.26
C LEU A 61 -1.53 -13.42 0.78
N ASN A 62 -0.88 -14.24 1.61
CA ASN A 62 0.05 -13.76 2.64
C ASN A 62 1.20 -12.93 2.04
N ASP A 63 1.55 -13.14 0.78
CA ASP A 63 2.61 -12.41 0.07
C ASP A 63 2.36 -10.90 -0.03
N ILE A 64 1.08 -10.49 -0.15
CA ILE A 64 0.69 -9.06 -0.19
C ILE A 64 0.99 -8.36 1.15
N ARG A 65 0.95 -9.10 2.26
CA ARG A 65 1.27 -8.53 3.58
C ARG A 65 2.75 -8.17 3.68
N TYR A 66 3.63 -9.00 3.12
CA TYR A 66 5.07 -8.68 3.09
C TYR A 66 5.35 -7.43 2.27
N LEU A 67 4.69 -7.28 1.11
CA LEU A 67 4.76 -6.03 0.33
C LEU A 67 4.31 -4.83 1.16
N GLY A 68 3.17 -4.94 1.85
CA GLY A 68 2.67 -3.87 2.72
C GLY A 68 3.63 -3.50 3.87
N VAL A 69 4.32 -4.48 4.46
CA VAL A 69 5.37 -4.22 5.48
C VAL A 69 6.56 -3.48 4.86
N CYS A 70 7.01 -3.90 3.67
CA CYS A 70 8.09 -3.21 2.95
C CYS A 70 7.74 -1.74 2.66
N GLU A 71 6.52 -1.47 2.18
CA GLU A 71 6.03 -0.10 1.93
C GLU A 71 6.04 0.76 3.20
N ILE A 72 5.62 0.21 4.34
CA ILE A 72 5.66 0.93 5.63
C ILE A 72 7.09 1.26 6.03
N VAL A 73 7.99 0.28 6.00
CA VAL A 73 9.40 0.48 6.36
C VAL A 73 10.03 1.53 5.46
N LEU A 74 9.80 1.44 4.15
CA LEU A 74 10.29 2.39 3.16
C LEU A 74 9.75 3.81 3.41
N GLY A 75 8.45 3.93 3.71
CA GLY A 75 7.82 5.21 4.02
C GLY A 75 8.31 5.84 5.33
N LEU A 76 8.60 5.03 6.36
CA LEU A 76 9.21 5.49 7.61
C LEU A 76 10.64 6.01 7.37
N ILE A 77 11.46 5.26 6.62
CA ILE A 77 12.81 5.71 6.22
C ILE A 77 12.73 7.00 5.41
N SER A 78 11.81 7.06 4.44
CA SER A 78 11.58 8.24 3.62
C SER A 78 11.09 9.45 4.42
N SER A 79 10.49 9.27 5.60
CA SER A 79 10.06 10.36 6.48
C SER A 79 11.26 11.02 7.19
N ILE A 80 12.35 10.29 7.39
CA ILE A 80 13.60 10.80 8.00
C ILE A 80 14.39 11.60 6.96
N TYR A 81 14.47 11.11 5.72
CA TYR A 81 15.23 11.72 4.63
C TYR A 81 14.34 12.62 3.74
N ILE A 82 13.83 13.71 4.33
CA ILE A 82 13.02 14.70 3.62
C ILE A 82 13.83 15.30 2.46
N GLY A 83 13.29 15.21 1.23
CA GLY A 83 13.95 15.63 -0.02
C GLY A 83 14.15 14.47 -1.00
N TYR A 84 14.32 13.25 -0.51
CA TYR A 84 14.42 12.03 -1.33
C TYR A 84 13.06 11.31 -1.49
N GLY A 85 11.96 11.95 -1.06
CA GLY A 85 10.63 11.32 -1.01
C GLY A 85 10.16 10.73 -2.33
N LEU A 86 10.42 11.40 -3.46
CA LEU A 86 10.08 10.88 -4.79
C LEU A 86 10.87 9.61 -5.18
N LEU A 87 12.14 9.52 -4.75
CA LEU A 87 12.97 8.34 -5.02
C LEU A 87 12.46 7.14 -4.23
N PHE A 88 12.18 7.32 -2.94
CA PHE A 88 11.55 6.27 -2.13
C PHE A 88 10.14 5.93 -2.66
N TRP A 89 9.38 6.92 -3.09
CA TRP A 89 8.06 6.70 -3.68
C TRP A 89 8.13 5.83 -4.95
N ALA A 90 9.08 6.11 -5.85
CA ALA A 90 9.33 5.30 -7.04
C ALA A 90 9.86 3.90 -6.70
N LEU A 91 10.65 3.75 -5.63
CA LEU A 91 11.10 2.45 -5.16
C LEU A 91 9.94 1.59 -4.63
N GLY A 92 9.04 2.17 -3.85
CA GLY A 92 7.86 1.48 -3.32
C GLY A 92 6.85 1.11 -4.40
N PHE A 93 6.23 2.13 -4.99
CA PHE A 93 5.18 1.91 -5.99
C PHE A 93 5.68 1.36 -7.34
N GLY A 94 6.98 1.51 -7.63
CA GLY A 94 7.59 0.98 -8.85
C GLY A 94 8.29 -0.35 -8.60
N VAL A 95 9.50 -0.29 -8.05
CA VAL A 95 10.41 -1.44 -8.01
C VAL A 95 9.86 -2.58 -7.15
N LEU A 96 9.40 -2.30 -5.93
CA LEU A 96 8.85 -3.30 -5.02
C LEU A 96 7.64 -4.02 -5.63
N HIS A 97 6.77 -3.31 -6.34
CA HIS A 97 5.62 -3.89 -7.01
C HIS A 97 5.99 -4.76 -8.22
N ILE A 98 7.00 -4.37 -9.01
CA ILE A 98 7.51 -5.17 -10.13
C ILE A 98 8.10 -6.50 -9.61
N ILE A 99 8.91 -6.43 -8.55
CA ILE A 99 9.49 -7.61 -7.91
C ILE A 99 8.38 -8.52 -7.37
N TYR A 100 7.43 -7.95 -6.63
CA TYR A 100 6.29 -8.69 -6.10
C TYR A 100 5.47 -9.37 -7.21
N GLY A 101 5.12 -8.64 -8.26
CA GLY A 101 4.36 -9.17 -9.39
C GLY A 101 5.09 -10.33 -10.08
N THR A 102 6.41 -10.20 -10.22
CA THR A 102 7.28 -11.23 -10.79
C THR A 102 7.35 -12.48 -9.90
N LEU A 103 7.53 -12.32 -8.57
CA LEU A 103 7.53 -13.42 -7.62
C LEU A 103 6.20 -14.16 -7.58
N MET A 104 5.09 -13.43 -7.60
CA MET A 104 3.74 -14.00 -7.65
C MET A 104 3.55 -14.85 -8.92
N TYR A 105 3.96 -14.32 -10.08
CA TYR A 105 3.90 -15.03 -11.37
C TYR A 105 4.64 -16.38 -11.30
N PHE A 106 5.87 -16.38 -10.78
CA PHE A 106 6.65 -17.61 -10.67
C PHE A 106 6.12 -18.62 -9.63
N ASN A 107 5.50 -18.15 -8.54
CA ASN A 107 5.02 -19.00 -7.46
C ASN A 107 3.62 -19.60 -7.69
N TYR A 108 2.74 -18.95 -8.48
CA TYR A 108 1.34 -19.37 -8.64
C TYR A 108 0.97 -19.91 -10.04
N GLU A 109 1.73 -19.62 -11.09
CA GLU A 109 1.46 -20.13 -12.45
C GLU A 109 2.34 -21.32 -12.85
N LYS A 110 3.01 -21.98 -11.89
CA LYS A 110 3.61 -23.31 -12.06
C LYS A 110 2.82 -24.39 -11.32
#